data_AF-A0A4R6JJP5-F1
#
_entry.id   AF-A0A4R6JJP5-F1
#
_cell.length_a   1.000
_cell.length_b   1.000
_cell.length_c   1.000
_cell.angle_alpha   90.00
_cell.angle_beta   90.00
_cell.angle_gamma   90.00
#
_symmetry.space_group_name_H-M   'P 1'
#
loop_
_entity.id
_entity.type
_entity.pdbx_description
1 polymer ?
#
loop_
_entity_poly.entity_id
_entity_poly.type
_entity_poly.pdbx_seq_one_letter_code
_entity_poly.pdbx_strand_id
1 'polypeptide(L)'
;MTTLLAPPETGAKTAGPAAPPAAPPPGRLRRLIRGPASQAAYVRPAALALLVGTAFLYLWNLTASGYGNTFYAAAELAGTQSWKAWLFGSLDAGNVITVDKPPGALWVATAFARIFGFNSFTVLAPQAFMGIAAVGLLYATVKRTSGPVAGLIAGTALAVTPAAVLMFRFNNPDALLVLLMVAAAYCVVRAIEKAGWKWLALAGVAIGFAFLTKMMQAFLVLPAFALVYLIAAPTSVRKRLVHLFGALVSVIVSAGWYIALVELWPASSRPYIGGSTNNSLLELALGYNGLSRILGGAGNGGGGGGATPTPDSAAAPA
;
A
#
# COMPACT_ATOMS: atom_id res chain seq x y z
N MET A 1 -9.08 6.47 97.31
CA MET A 1 -9.74 6.48 95.99
C MET A 1 -10.10 7.92 95.66
N THR A 2 -9.26 8.62 94.88
CA THR A 2 -9.67 9.79 94.09
C THR A 2 -8.69 9.93 92.92
N THR A 3 -9.14 9.53 91.75
CA THR A 3 -8.39 9.56 90.49
C THR A 3 -8.52 10.96 89.89
N LEU A 4 -7.41 11.68 89.72
CA LEU A 4 -7.38 12.94 88.96
C LEU A 4 -7.19 12.61 87.47
N LEU A 5 -8.24 12.90 86.68
CA LEU A 5 -8.25 12.82 85.22
C LEU A 5 -7.41 13.97 84.62
N ALA A 6 -6.36 13.63 83.87
CA ALA A 6 -5.72 14.56 82.95
C ALA A 6 -6.52 14.63 81.63
N PRO A 7 -6.66 15.80 80.99
CA PRO A 7 -7.39 15.95 79.74
C PRO A 7 -6.60 15.37 78.55
N PRO A 8 -7.28 14.96 77.46
CA PRO A 8 -6.62 14.39 76.29
C PRO A 8 -5.91 15.48 75.49
N GLU A 9 -4.64 15.25 75.16
CA GLU A 9 -3.91 16.08 74.21
C GLU A 9 -4.52 15.91 72.81
N THR A 10 -5.07 17.00 72.27
CA THR A 10 -5.45 17.13 70.88
C THR A 10 -4.22 17.03 69.99
N GLY A 11 -3.99 15.85 69.42
CA GLY A 11 -2.98 15.65 68.38
C GLY A 11 -3.26 16.52 67.15
N ALA A 12 -2.50 17.59 67.00
CA ALA A 12 -2.47 18.38 65.78
C ALA A 12 -1.91 17.50 64.65
N LYS A 13 -2.79 17.06 63.74
CA LYS A 13 -2.37 16.47 62.46
C LYS A 13 -1.57 17.51 61.69
N THR A 14 -0.26 17.31 61.59
CA THR A 14 0.59 18.00 60.63
C THR A 14 0.09 17.67 59.23
N ALA A 15 -0.56 18.63 58.58
CA ALA A 15 -0.94 18.54 57.18
C ALA A 15 0.35 18.44 56.35
N GLY A 16 0.58 17.30 55.70
CA GLY A 16 1.65 17.15 54.74
C GLY A 16 1.50 18.17 53.60
N PRO A 17 2.61 18.59 52.95
CA PRO A 17 2.58 19.61 51.91
C PRO A 17 1.58 19.22 50.81
N ALA A 18 0.65 20.13 50.52
CA ALA A 18 -0.37 19.94 49.50
C ALA A 18 0.29 19.58 48.16
N ALA A 19 -0.20 18.52 47.52
CA ALA A 19 0.26 18.13 46.19
C ALA A 19 0.14 19.33 45.23
N PRO A 20 1.17 19.65 44.43
CA PRO A 20 1.13 20.77 43.53
C PRO A 20 -0.07 20.65 42.57
N PRO A 21 -0.77 21.76 42.26
CA PRO A 21 -1.94 21.73 41.40
C PRO A 21 -1.57 21.13 40.04
N ALA A 22 -2.41 20.19 39.56
CA ALA A 22 -2.24 19.56 38.28
C ALA A 22 -2.12 20.62 37.18
N ALA A 23 -1.01 20.60 36.43
CA ALA A 23 -0.77 21.57 35.36
C ALA A 23 -1.94 21.55 34.37
N PRO A 24 -2.40 22.73 33.89
CA PRO A 24 -3.53 22.81 32.98
C PRO A 24 -3.23 21.98 31.72
N PRO A 25 -4.25 21.28 31.17
CA PRO A 25 -4.06 20.44 30.00
C PRO A 25 -3.48 21.28 28.85
N PRO A 26 -2.45 20.79 28.15
CA PRO A 26 -1.82 21.56 27.08
C PRO A 26 -2.87 21.95 26.03
N GLY A 27 -2.86 23.22 25.61
CA GLY A 27 -3.81 23.75 24.64
C GLY A 27 -3.88 22.91 23.36
N ARG A 28 -5.08 22.85 22.75
CA ARG A 28 -5.38 21.99 21.58
C ARG A 28 -4.34 22.11 20.47
N LEU A 29 -3.85 23.33 20.21
CA LEU A 29 -2.83 23.60 19.20
C LEU A 29 -1.47 22.95 19.52
N ARG A 30 -1.03 23.01 20.79
CA ARG A 30 0.22 22.38 21.24
C ARG A 30 0.13 20.85 21.19
N ARG A 31 -1.05 20.30 21.50
CA ARG A 31 -1.34 18.86 21.38
C ARG A 31 -1.39 18.40 19.93
N LEU A 32 -1.85 19.25 19.01
CA LEU A 32 -1.84 18.97 17.57
C LEU A 32 -0.39 18.87 17.07
N ILE A 33 0.43 19.87 17.38
CA ILE A 33 1.82 20.00 16.93
C ILE A 33 2.75 18.95 17.56
N ARG A 34 2.74 18.80 18.89
CA ARG A 34 3.75 17.99 19.60
C ARG A 34 3.36 16.54 19.82
N GLY A 35 2.08 16.20 19.68
CA GLY A 35 1.60 14.85 19.96
C GLY A 35 0.96 14.67 21.32
N PRO A 36 0.46 13.45 21.60
CA PRO A 36 0.00 13.09 22.94
C PRO A 36 1.16 13.24 23.94
N ALA A 37 0.86 13.58 25.19
CA ALA A 37 1.87 13.74 26.24
C ALA A 37 2.68 12.45 26.50
N SER A 38 2.18 11.29 26.07
CA SER A 38 2.88 10.00 26.12
C SER A 38 3.95 9.81 25.04
N GLN A 39 4.15 10.78 24.14
CA GLN A 39 5.17 10.73 23.09
C GLN A 39 6.10 11.95 23.18
N ALA A 40 7.37 11.74 22.83
CA ALA A 40 8.34 12.83 22.73
C ALA A 40 7.87 13.87 21.71
N ALA A 41 8.06 15.16 22.03
CA ALA A 41 7.49 16.28 21.29
C ALA A 41 7.95 16.38 19.82
N TYR A 42 9.09 15.77 19.47
CA TYR A 42 9.65 15.78 18.11
C TYR A 42 8.96 14.79 17.16
N VAL A 43 8.25 13.79 17.68
CA VAL A 43 7.80 12.63 16.91
C VAL A 43 6.81 13.02 15.81
N ARG A 44 5.84 13.90 16.11
CA ARG A 44 4.87 14.37 15.13
C ARG A 44 5.48 15.33 14.09
N PRO A 45 6.23 16.38 14.49
CA PRO A 45 6.91 17.25 13.55
C PRO A 45 7.85 16.48 12.61
N ALA A 46 8.62 15.51 13.12
CA ALA A 46 9.51 14.71 12.30
C ALA A 46 8.76 13.84 11.28
N ALA A 47 7.64 13.22 11.67
CA ALA A 47 6.80 12.47 10.75
C ALA A 47 6.18 13.37 9.67
N LEU A 48 5.74 14.58 10.04
CA LEU A 48 5.24 15.57 9.07
C LEU A 48 6.35 16.02 8.11
N ALA A 49 7.55 16.30 8.63
CA ALA A 49 8.71 16.66 7.82
C ALA A 49 9.07 15.55 6.82
N LEU A 50 9.04 14.29 7.25
CA LEU A 50 9.22 13.13 6.35
C LEU A 50 8.18 13.12 5.23
N LEU A 51 6.90 13.29 5.54
CA LEU A 51 5.83 13.26 4.53
C LEU A 51 5.88 14.47 3.58
N VAL A 52 6.17 15.66 4.09
CA VAL A 52 6.35 16.88 3.28
C VAL A 52 7.57 16.73 2.36
N GLY A 53 8.70 16.24 2.89
CA GLY A 53 9.90 15.96 2.09
C GLY A 53 9.63 14.91 1.01
N THR A 54 8.89 13.85 1.34
CA THR A 54 8.48 12.83 0.36
C THR A 54 7.56 13.43 -0.70
N ALA A 55 6.59 14.26 -0.30
CA ALA A 55 5.68 14.93 -1.22
C ALA A 55 6.44 15.85 -2.18
N PHE A 56 7.42 16.60 -1.68
CA PHE A 56 8.31 17.38 -2.52
C PHE A 56 9.04 16.49 -3.53
N LEU A 57 9.71 15.42 -3.09
CA LEU A 57 10.44 14.51 -3.99
C LEU A 57 9.56 13.87 -5.07
N TYR A 58 8.33 13.49 -4.71
CA TYR A 58 7.46 12.73 -5.61
C TYR A 58 6.62 13.64 -6.50
N LEU A 59 6.28 14.86 -6.09
CA LEU A 59 5.46 15.78 -6.89
C LEU A 59 6.29 16.82 -7.65
N TRP A 60 7.56 17.02 -7.29
CA TRP A 60 8.43 17.99 -7.96
C TRP A 60 8.63 17.63 -9.43
N ASN A 61 8.21 18.55 -10.31
CA ASN A 61 8.31 18.38 -11.76
C ASN A 61 7.70 17.03 -12.24
N LEU A 62 6.56 16.65 -11.65
CA LEU A 62 5.94 15.34 -11.88
C LEU A 62 5.61 15.07 -13.35
N THR A 63 5.14 16.09 -14.08
CA THR A 63 4.70 15.97 -15.48
C THR A 63 5.84 16.02 -16.50
N ALA A 64 7.10 16.08 -16.05
CA ALA A 64 8.27 16.16 -16.93
C ALA A 64 8.39 14.97 -17.90
N SER A 65 7.89 13.80 -17.49
CA SER A 65 7.89 12.57 -18.30
C SER A 65 6.64 12.43 -19.17
N GLY A 66 5.87 13.52 -19.39
CA GLY A 66 4.60 13.47 -20.10
C GLY A 66 3.60 12.58 -19.37
N TYR A 67 3.11 11.54 -20.04
CA TYR A 67 2.18 10.56 -19.46
C TYR A 67 2.87 9.40 -18.73
N GLY A 68 4.20 9.40 -18.62
CA GLY A 68 4.95 8.27 -18.08
C GLY A 68 4.87 7.07 -19.03
N ASN A 69 4.22 5.99 -18.58
CA ASN A 69 3.95 4.83 -19.41
C ASN A 69 2.67 5.06 -20.24
N THR A 70 2.86 5.32 -21.53
CA THR A 70 1.76 5.60 -22.48
C THR A 70 0.81 4.42 -22.66
N PHE A 71 1.27 3.18 -22.45
CA PHE A 71 0.42 1.98 -22.52
C PHE A 71 -0.67 2.00 -21.44
N TYR A 72 -0.30 2.29 -20.19
CA TYR A 72 -1.29 2.42 -19.10
C TYR A 72 -2.09 3.72 -19.20
N ALA A 73 -1.48 4.81 -19.69
CA ALA A 73 -2.18 6.08 -19.88
C ALA A 73 -3.30 5.99 -20.93
N ALA A 74 -3.10 5.20 -22.00
CA ALA A 74 -4.14 4.92 -22.98
C ALA A 74 -5.34 4.20 -22.35
N ALA A 75 -5.08 3.23 -21.47
CA ALA A 75 -6.14 2.53 -20.75
C ALA A 75 -6.89 3.43 -19.75
N GLU A 76 -6.19 4.36 -19.10
CA GLU A 76 -6.83 5.38 -18.27
C GLU A 76 -7.71 6.31 -19.11
N LEU A 77 -7.24 6.78 -20.27
CA LEU A 77 -8.04 7.60 -21.18
C LEU A 77 -9.29 6.86 -21.66
N ALA A 78 -9.13 5.63 -22.17
CA ALA A 78 -10.23 4.76 -22.57
C ALA A 78 -11.22 4.55 -21.40
N GLY A 79 -10.65 4.32 -20.22
CA GLY A 79 -11.35 4.28 -18.96
C GLY A 79 -12.23 5.51 -18.78
N THR A 80 -11.72 6.74 -18.92
CA THR A 80 -12.54 7.96 -18.73
C THR A 80 -13.74 8.05 -19.69
N GLN A 81 -13.63 7.48 -20.90
CA GLN A 81 -14.65 7.52 -21.95
C GLN A 81 -15.69 6.40 -21.82
N SER A 82 -15.33 5.26 -21.23
CA SER A 82 -16.21 4.08 -21.14
C SER A 82 -16.11 3.40 -19.78
N TRP A 83 -17.26 3.20 -19.12
CA TRP A 83 -17.35 2.47 -17.85
C TRP A 83 -16.88 1.02 -17.98
N LYS A 84 -17.12 0.40 -19.14
CA LYS A 84 -16.67 -0.97 -19.42
C LYS A 84 -15.15 -1.02 -19.61
N ALA A 85 -14.58 -0.05 -20.34
CA ALA A 85 -13.13 0.06 -20.47
C ALA A 85 -12.47 0.29 -19.11
N TRP A 86 -13.11 1.08 -18.25
CA TRP A 86 -12.65 1.30 -16.88
C TRP A 86 -12.70 0.04 -16.02
N LEU A 87 -13.81 -0.71 -16.07
CA LEU A 87 -13.97 -1.94 -15.30
C LEU A 87 -12.89 -2.97 -15.65
N PHE A 88 -12.63 -3.17 -16.94
CA PHE A 88 -11.71 -4.21 -17.43
C PHE A 88 -10.25 -3.76 -17.59
N GLY A 89 -9.97 -2.45 -17.59
CA GLY A 89 -8.64 -1.92 -17.94
C GLY A 89 -8.32 -2.07 -19.42
N SER A 90 -9.28 -1.74 -20.29
CA SER A 90 -9.13 -1.80 -21.75
C SER A 90 -8.19 -0.71 -22.27
N LEU A 91 -7.36 -1.02 -23.27
CA LEU A 91 -6.47 -0.07 -23.95
C LEU A 91 -7.23 0.96 -24.79
N ASP A 92 -8.43 0.63 -25.23
CA ASP A 92 -9.30 1.48 -26.03
C ASP A 92 -10.75 1.48 -25.52
N ALA A 93 -11.49 2.56 -25.81
CA ALA A 93 -12.87 2.71 -25.37
C ALA A 93 -13.85 1.74 -26.06
N GLY A 94 -13.48 1.24 -27.24
CA GLY A 94 -14.19 0.18 -27.98
C GLY A 94 -14.10 -1.20 -27.32
N ASN A 95 -13.25 -1.35 -26.29
CA ASN A 95 -13.09 -2.58 -25.52
C ASN A 95 -12.58 -3.77 -26.34
N VAL A 96 -11.55 -3.55 -27.18
CA VAL A 96 -10.96 -4.63 -27.97
C VAL A 96 -10.06 -5.51 -27.10
N ILE A 97 -9.16 -4.91 -26.31
CA ILE A 97 -8.13 -5.64 -25.56
C ILE A 97 -7.75 -4.92 -24.25
N THR A 98 -7.49 -5.68 -23.18
CA THR A 98 -7.00 -5.14 -21.90
C THR A 98 -5.49 -4.89 -21.90
N VAL A 99 -5.03 -4.13 -20.91
CA VAL A 99 -3.60 -4.13 -20.53
C VAL A 99 -3.14 -5.51 -20.03
N ASP A 100 -1.83 -5.67 -19.84
CA ASP A 100 -1.14 -6.90 -19.41
C ASP A 100 -1.28 -7.23 -17.91
N LYS A 101 -2.22 -6.59 -17.20
CA LYS A 101 -2.42 -6.66 -15.74
C LYS A 101 -3.90 -6.54 -15.39
N PRO A 102 -4.33 -7.02 -14.22
CA PRO A 102 -5.67 -6.71 -13.74
C PRO A 102 -5.80 -5.21 -13.42
N PRO A 103 -7.02 -4.66 -13.49
CA PRO A 103 -7.24 -3.21 -13.57
C PRO A 103 -7.24 -2.50 -12.21
N GLY A 104 -6.88 -3.14 -11.11
CA GLY A 104 -6.97 -2.55 -9.77
C GLY A 104 -6.23 -1.20 -9.63
N ALA A 105 -5.05 -1.08 -10.24
CA ALA A 105 -4.31 0.20 -10.27
C ALA A 105 -4.98 1.24 -11.19
N LEU A 106 -5.49 0.79 -12.34
CA LEU A 106 -6.21 1.64 -13.29
C LEU A 106 -7.53 2.15 -12.71
N TRP A 107 -8.18 1.41 -11.81
CA TRP A 107 -9.41 1.85 -11.17
C TRP A 107 -9.22 3.17 -10.43
N VAL A 108 -8.17 3.24 -9.61
CA VAL A 108 -7.84 4.44 -8.83
C VAL A 108 -7.38 5.58 -9.72
N ALA A 109 -6.46 5.33 -10.65
CA ALA A 109 -5.91 6.36 -11.52
C ALA A 109 -6.98 6.97 -12.43
N THR A 110 -7.79 6.12 -13.07
CA THR A 110 -8.89 6.56 -13.94
C THR A 110 -9.99 7.27 -13.15
N ALA A 111 -10.29 6.89 -11.90
CA ALA A 111 -11.23 7.63 -11.06
C ALA A 111 -10.78 9.08 -10.88
N PHE A 112 -9.48 9.27 -10.62
CA PHE A 112 -8.88 10.59 -10.46
C PHE A 112 -8.96 11.39 -11.77
N ALA A 113 -8.61 10.79 -12.90
CA ALA A 113 -8.72 11.41 -14.22
C ALA A 113 -10.17 11.74 -14.60
N ARG A 114 -11.16 10.94 -14.20
CA ARG A 114 -12.59 11.25 -14.40
C ARG A 114 -13.05 12.47 -13.61
N ILE A 115 -12.57 12.62 -12.37
CA ILE A 115 -12.98 13.72 -11.49
C ILE A 115 -12.31 15.03 -11.90
N PHE A 116 -11.02 14.99 -12.26
CA PHE A 116 -10.21 16.18 -12.50
C PHE A 116 -9.91 16.46 -13.99
N GLY A 117 -10.42 15.61 -14.89
CA GLY A 117 -10.15 15.66 -16.32
C GLY A 117 -8.83 14.98 -16.71
N PHE A 118 -8.80 14.25 -17.83
CA PHE A 118 -7.62 13.51 -18.26
C PHE A 118 -6.49 14.45 -18.73
N ASN A 119 -5.34 14.36 -18.06
CA ASN A 119 -4.08 14.99 -18.43
C ASN A 119 -2.91 14.31 -17.71
N SER A 120 -1.67 14.61 -18.11
CA SER A 120 -0.45 14.03 -17.53
C SER A 120 -0.38 14.11 -16.00
N PHE A 121 -0.79 15.22 -15.40
CA PHE A 121 -0.77 15.35 -13.94
C PHE A 121 -1.76 14.40 -13.28
N THR A 122 -2.99 14.31 -13.78
CA THR A 122 -4.03 13.43 -13.20
C THR A 122 -3.74 11.93 -13.35
N VAL A 123 -2.92 11.55 -14.33
CA VAL A 123 -2.43 10.18 -14.52
C VAL A 123 -1.34 9.83 -13.49
N LEU A 124 -0.41 10.77 -13.24
CA LEU A 124 0.76 10.52 -12.42
C LEU A 124 0.55 10.83 -10.92
N ALA A 125 -0.25 11.85 -10.58
CA ALA A 125 -0.44 12.32 -9.21
C ALA A 125 -1.00 11.26 -8.25
N PRO A 126 -1.98 10.40 -8.65
CA PRO A 126 -2.45 9.31 -7.79
C PRO A 126 -1.32 8.38 -7.34
N GLN A 127 -0.34 8.12 -8.22
CA GLN A 127 0.80 7.25 -7.93
C GLN A 127 1.70 7.86 -6.86
N ALA A 128 2.00 9.15 -7.01
CA ALA A 128 2.78 9.91 -6.04
C ALA A 128 2.07 9.95 -4.68
N PHE A 129 0.75 10.18 -4.65
CA PHE A 129 -0.03 10.16 -3.41
C PHE A 129 -0.03 8.79 -2.73
N MET A 130 -0.16 7.71 -3.50
CA MET A 130 -0.06 6.35 -2.97
C MET A 130 1.34 6.05 -2.43
N GLY A 131 2.40 6.53 -3.10
CA GLY A 131 3.78 6.44 -2.60
C GLY A 131 3.99 7.19 -1.28
N ILE A 132 3.50 8.42 -1.16
CA ILE A 132 3.56 9.21 0.08
C ILE A 132 2.80 8.49 1.20
N ALA A 133 1.61 7.94 0.90
CA ALA A 133 0.83 7.15 1.85
C ALA A 133 1.58 5.88 2.29
N ALA A 134 2.27 5.19 1.38
CA ALA A 134 3.07 4.01 1.68
C ALA A 134 4.24 4.36 2.63
N VAL A 135 4.93 5.48 2.41
CA VAL A 135 5.98 5.98 3.32
C VAL A 135 5.41 6.25 4.72
N GLY A 136 4.28 6.96 4.81
CA GLY A 136 3.62 7.24 6.09
C GLY A 136 3.18 5.98 6.82
N LEU A 137 2.66 5.00 6.08
CA LEU A 137 2.19 3.74 6.64
C LEU A 137 3.35 2.83 7.05
N LEU A 138 4.46 2.84 6.33
CA LEU A 138 5.69 2.14 6.72
C LEU A 138 6.29 2.73 8.00
N TYR A 139 6.38 4.07 8.08
CA TYR A 139 6.74 4.77 9.32
C TYR A 139 5.84 4.32 10.47
N ALA A 140 4.52 4.34 10.26
CA ALA A 140 3.56 3.96 11.28
C ALA A 140 3.67 2.49 11.69
N THR A 141 4.00 1.59 10.76
CA THR A 141 4.19 0.15 11.00
C THR A 141 5.42 -0.08 11.88
N VAL A 142 6.58 0.40 11.45
CA VAL A 142 7.86 0.18 12.14
C VAL A 142 7.91 0.93 13.48
N LYS A 143 7.27 2.10 13.57
CA LYS A 143 7.14 2.83 14.84
C LYS A 143 6.45 2.00 15.93
N ARG A 144 5.49 1.14 15.57
CA ARG A 144 4.76 0.31 16.55
C ARG A 144 5.62 -0.80 17.13
N THR A 145 6.55 -1.35 16.36
CA THR A 145 7.40 -2.46 16.79
C THR A 145 8.72 -1.97 17.42
N SER A 146 9.27 -0.89 16.90
CA SER A 146 10.67 -0.51 17.14
C SER A 146 10.86 0.97 17.51
N GLY A 147 9.75 1.70 17.71
CA GLY A 147 9.76 3.09 18.17
C GLY A 147 9.96 4.14 17.06
N PRO A 148 9.81 5.45 17.40
CA PRO A 148 9.72 6.51 16.41
C PRO A 148 10.94 6.68 15.51
N VAL A 149 12.16 6.49 16.05
CA VAL A 149 13.41 6.68 15.29
C VAL A 149 13.55 5.62 14.21
N ALA A 150 13.35 4.34 14.55
CA ALA A 150 13.36 3.25 13.57
C ALA A 150 12.28 3.45 12.50
N GLY A 151 11.09 3.94 12.90
CA GLY A 151 10.04 4.31 11.95
C GLY A 151 10.46 5.41 10.98
N LEU A 152 11.14 6.46 11.46
CA LEU A 152 11.65 7.53 10.60
C LEU A 152 12.70 6.99 9.63
N ILE A 153 13.63 6.16 10.09
CA ILE A 153 14.65 5.53 9.24
C ILE A 153 13.98 4.69 8.14
N ALA A 154 13.02 3.84 8.48
CA ALA A 154 12.31 3.00 7.51
C ALA A 154 11.54 3.82 6.48
N GLY A 155 10.80 4.85 6.94
CA GLY A 155 10.05 5.75 6.07
C GLY A 155 10.97 6.55 5.13
N THR A 156 12.06 7.11 5.67
CA THR A 156 13.07 7.83 4.86
C THR A 156 13.71 6.90 3.84
N ALA A 157 14.09 5.67 4.23
CA ALA A 157 14.69 4.70 3.33
C ALA A 157 13.79 4.43 2.12
N LEU A 158 12.49 4.20 2.32
CA LEU A 158 11.54 4.06 1.22
C LEU A 158 11.41 5.35 0.40
N ALA A 159 11.31 6.51 1.06
CA ALA A 159 11.14 7.80 0.42
C ALA A 159 12.28 8.16 -0.54
N VAL A 160 13.52 7.80 -0.21
CA VAL A 160 14.73 8.18 -0.97
C VAL A 160 15.29 7.05 -1.83
N THR A 161 14.72 5.84 -1.79
CA THR A 161 15.15 4.72 -2.64
C THR A 161 14.94 5.12 -4.12
N PRO A 162 15.99 5.20 -4.96
CA PRO A 162 15.85 5.72 -6.33
C PRO A 162 14.82 4.96 -7.16
N ALA A 163 14.81 3.63 -7.06
CA ALA A 163 13.81 2.81 -7.75
C ALA A 163 12.37 3.12 -7.30
N ALA A 164 12.15 3.36 -6.00
CA ALA A 164 10.83 3.73 -5.48
C ALA A 164 10.40 5.13 -5.95
N VAL A 165 11.33 6.10 -5.92
CA VAL A 165 11.08 7.47 -6.41
C VAL A 165 10.67 7.45 -7.88
N LEU A 166 11.39 6.68 -8.72
CA LEU A 166 11.06 6.52 -10.12
C LEU A 166 9.69 5.85 -10.30
N MET A 167 9.46 4.71 -9.64
CA MET A 167 8.23 3.94 -9.82
C MET A 167 6.97 4.66 -9.33
N PHE A 168 7.04 5.45 -8.25
CA PHE A 168 5.89 6.21 -7.74
C PHE A 168 5.64 7.52 -8.49
N ARG A 169 6.51 7.87 -9.44
CA ARG A 169 6.34 8.98 -10.37
C ARG A 169 5.92 8.53 -11.79
N PHE A 170 5.72 7.23 -11.98
CA PHE A 170 5.20 6.63 -13.21
C PHE A 170 3.85 5.95 -12.92
N ASN A 171 2.99 5.84 -13.93
CA ASN A 171 1.68 5.19 -13.89
C ASN A 171 1.73 3.67 -14.08
N ASN A 172 2.82 3.04 -13.62
CA ASN A 172 2.87 1.59 -13.48
C ASN A 172 2.04 1.15 -12.27
N PRO A 173 1.58 -0.12 -12.18
CA PRO A 173 0.74 -0.61 -11.08
C PRO A 173 1.45 -0.68 -9.72
N ASP A 174 2.74 -0.35 -9.65
CA ASP A 174 3.62 -0.54 -8.51
C ASP A 174 3.26 0.33 -7.29
N ALA A 175 2.77 1.56 -7.48
CA ALA A 175 2.44 2.44 -6.35
C ALA A 175 1.29 1.89 -5.50
N LEU A 176 0.19 1.49 -6.13
CA LEU A 176 -0.93 0.87 -5.41
C LEU A 176 -0.53 -0.50 -4.82
N LEU A 177 0.24 -1.30 -5.57
CA LEU A 177 0.78 -2.57 -5.08
C LEU A 177 1.55 -2.39 -3.76
N VAL A 178 2.53 -1.48 -3.74
CA VAL A 178 3.36 -1.25 -2.55
C VAL A 178 2.52 -0.70 -1.40
N LEU A 179 1.63 0.27 -1.66
CA LEU A 179 0.73 0.79 -0.63
C LEU A 179 -0.09 -0.33 0.03
N LEU A 180 -0.68 -1.23 -0.76
CA LEU A 180 -1.49 -2.33 -0.25
C LEU A 180 -0.66 -3.38 0.49
N MET A 181 0.55 -3.70 0.02
CA MET A 181 1.45 -4.63 0.74
C MET A 181 1.93 -4.03 2.06
N VAL A 182 2.24 -2.74 2.11
CA VAL A 182 2.59 -2.04 3.36
C VAL A 182 1.37 -1.95 4.29
N ALA A 183 0.16 -1.75 3.75
CA ALA A 183 -1.07 -1.81 4.54
C ALA A 183 -1.33 -3.20 5.12
N ALA A 184 -1.05 -4.25 4.36
CA ALA A 184 -1.10 -5.62 4.84
C ALA A 184 -0.06 -5.85 5.96
N ALA A 185 1.18 -5.37 5.81
CA ALA A 185 2.21 -5.43 6.84
C ALA A 185 1.77 -4.72 8.13
N TYR A 186 1.21 -3.51 8.01
CA TYR A 186 0.63 -2.78 9.13
C TYR A 186 -0.45 -3.60 9.84
N CYS A 187 -1.36 -4.20 9.07
CA CYS A 187 -2.42 -5.04 9.61
C CYS A 187 -1.88 -6.30 10.30
N VAL A 188 -0.83 -6.94 9.77
CA VAL A 188 -0.17 -8.08 10.43
C VAL A 188 0.44 -7.67 11.77
N VAL A 189 1.17 -6.54 11.82
CA VAL A 189 1.70 -6.00 13.08
C VAL A 189 0.59 -5.76 14.10
N ARG A 190 -0.53 -5.15 13.67
CA ARG A 190 -1.71 -4.95 14.52
C ARG A 190 -2.34 -6.26 14.98
N ALA A 191 -2.36 -7.28 14.12
CA ALA A 191 -2.90 -8.59 14.43
C ALA A 191 -2.06 -9.29 15.51
N ILE A 192 -0.74 -9.16 15.44
CA ILE A 192 0.20 -9.80 16.39
C ILE A 192 0.06 -9.20 17.79
N GLU A 193 -0.15 -7.89 17.95
CA GLU A 193 -0.25 -7.24 19.27
C GLU A 193 -1.29 -7.88 20.21
N LYS A 194 -2.41 -8.39 19.66
CA LYS A 194 -3.53 -8.93 20.44
C LYS A 194 -4.12 -10.23 19.87
N ALA A 195 -3.39 -10.93 19.01
CA ALA A 195 -3.88 -12.07 18.22
C ALA A 195 -5.23 -11.76 17.52
N GLY A 196 -5.38 -10.56 16.96
CA GLY A 196 -6.64 -10.08 16.39
C GLY A 196 -6.91 -10.58 14.97
N TRP A 197 -7.82 -11.55 14.81
CA TRP A 197 -8.18 -12.13 13.51
C TRP A 197 -8.71 -11.11 12.50
N LYS A 198 -9.43 -10.06 12.96
CA LYS A 198 -9.97 -9.01 12.08
C LYS A 198 -8.86 -8.26 11.34
N TRP A 199 -7.75 -7.97 12.03
CA TRP A 199 -6.59 -7.33 11.41
C TRP A 199 -5.93 -8.26 10.40
N LEU A 200 -5.86 -9.56 10.69
CA LEU A 200 -5.31 -10.52 9.74
C LEU A 200 -6.21 -10.71 8.51
N ALA A 201 -7.53 -10.68 8.69
CA ALA A 201 -8.48 -10.65 7.58
C ALA A 201 -8.31 -9.39 6.73
N LEU A 202 -8.16 -8.20 7.33
CA LEU A 202 -7.85 -6.96 6.61
C LEU A 202 -6.51 -7.03 5.85
N ALA A 203 -5.50 -7.71 6.40
CA ALA A 203 -4.27 -7.98 5.67
C ALA A 203 -4.55 -8.85 4.43
N GLY A 204 -5.38 -9.88 4.56
CA GLY A 204 -5.82 -10.70 3.43
C GLY A 204 -6.58 -9.89 2.37
N VAL A 205 -7.49 -9.00 2.77
CA VAL A 205 -8.20 -8.09 1.85
C VAL A 205 -7.21 -7.21 1.09
N ALA A 206 -6.26 -6.58 1.79
CA ALA A 206 -5.25 -5.73 1.16
C ALA A 206 -4.39 -6.51 0.15
N ILE A 207 -3.98 -7.74 0.48
CA ILE A 207 -3.24 -8.61 -0.46
C ILE A 207 -4.12 -9.07 -1.64
N GLY A 208 -5.40 -9.34 -1.43
CA GLY A 208 -6.33 -9.66 -2.51
C GLY A 208 -6.48 -8.51 -3.51
N PHE A 209 -6.61 -7.27 -3.04
CA PHE A 209 -6.60 -6.11 -3.93
C PHE A 209 -5.22 -5.84 -4.54
N ALA A 210 -4.12 -6.12 -3.83
CA ALA A 210 -2.77 -6.04 -4.38
C ALA A 210 -2.56 -7.04 -5.53
N PHE A 211 -3.17 -8.23 -5.42
CA PHE A 211 -3.20 -9.21 -6.50
C PHE A 211 -3.95 -8.65 -7.72
N LEU A 212 -5.02 -7.88 -7.53
CA LEU A 212 -5.73 -7.18 -8.61
C LEU A 212 -4.94 -6.01 -9.21
N THR A 213 -3.76 -5.66 -8.70
CA THR A 213 -2.86 -4.68 -9.35
C THR A 213 -1.76 -5.35 -10.15
N LYS A 214 -1.07 -6.33 -9.56
CA LYS A 214 0.13 -6.95 -10.15
C LYS A 214 0.27 -8.46 -9.86
N MET A 215 -0.86 -9.15 -9.73
CA MET A 215 -0.97 -10.61 -9.66
C MET A 215 -0.01 -11.24 -8.65
N MET A 216 0.73 -12.28 -9.04
CA MET A 216 1.60 -13.07 -8.15
C MET A 216 2.70 -12.26 -7.46
N GLN A 217 3.05 -11.08 -7.98
CA GLN A 217 4.00 -10.19 -7.30
C GLN A 217 3.49 -9.77 -5.91
N ALA A 218 2.17 -9.64 -5.72
CA ALA A 218 1.57 -9.35 -4.42
C ALA A 218 1.77 -10.47 -3.39
N PHE A 219 1.99 -11.71 -3.83
CA PHE A 219 2.09 -12.88 -2.95
C PHE A 219 3.49 -13.11 -2.39
N LEU A 220 4.50 -12.36 -2.87
CA LEU A 220 5.88 -12.45 -2.38
C LEU A 220 6.00 -12.25 -0.87
N VAL A 221 5.15 -11.39 -0.28
CA VAL A 221 5.16 -11.09 1.16
C VAL A 221 4.40 -12.12 2.01
N LEU A 222 3.57 -12.98 1.41
CA LEU A 222 2.71 -13.91 2.15
C LEU A 222 3.49 -14.90 3.04
N PRO A 223 4.58 -15.55 2.58
CA PRO A 223 5.34 -16.46 3.43
C PRO A 223 5.87 -15.78 4.69
N ALA A 224 6.40 -14.56 4.55
CA ALA A 224 6.92 -13.79 5.66
C ALA A 224 5.79 -13.39 6.65
N PHE A 225 4.66 -12.89 6.14
CA PHE A 225 3.53 -12.50 7.00
C PHE A 225 2.93 -13.70 7.74
N ALA A 226 2.76 -14.82 7.05
CA ALA A 226 2.25 -16.04 7.65
C ALA A 226 3.20 -16.56 8.75
N LEU A 227 4.51 -16.59 8.47
CA LEU A 227 5.51 -17.06 9.41
C LEU A 227 5.59 -16.18 10.66
N VAL A 228 5.66 -14.85 10.49
CA VAL A 228 5.70 -13.92 11.63
C VAL A 228 4.45 -14.06 12.48
N TYR A 229 3.26 -14.17 11.88
CA TYR A 229 2.02 -14.38 12.65
C TYR A 229 2.00 -15.74 13.37
N LEU A 230 2.44 -16.80 12.69
CA LEU A 230 2.48 -18.15 13.23
C LEU A 230 3.43 -18.26 14.43
N ILE A 231 4.52 -17.48 14.45
CA ILE A 231 5.50 -17.46 15.55
C ILE A 231 5.06 -16.52 16.67
N ALA A 232 4.75 -15.26 16.33
CA ALA A 232 4.69 -14.16 17.30
C ALA A 232 3.30 -13.91 17.90
N ALA A 233 2.20 -14.40 17.29
CA ALA A 233 0.87 -14.08 17.79
C ALA A 233 0.62 -14.69 19.19
N PRO A 234 0.14 -13.92 20.19
CA PRO A 234 -0.03 -14.35 21.58
C PRO A 234 -1.30 -15.19 21.76
N THR A 235 -1.38 -16.32 21.06
CA THR A 235 -2.49 -17.29 21.12
C THR A 235 -2.02 -18.70 20.77
N SER A 236 -2.87 -19.71 20.95
CA SER A 236 -2.52 -21.11 20.65
C SER A 236 -2.30 -21.34 19.17
N VAL A 237 -1.42 -22.29 18.81
CA VAL A 237 -1.09 -22.62 17.41
C VAL A 237 -2.35 -22.93 16.59
N ARG A 238 -3.30 -23.67 17.15
CA ARG A 238 -4.60 -23.95 16.49
C ARG A 238 -5.34 -22.66 16.12
N LYS A 239 -5.41 -21.67 17.01
CA LYS A 239 -6.04 -20.38 16.71
C LYS A 239 -5.25 -19.59 15.67
N ARG A 240 -3.91 -19.65 15.71
CA ARG A 240 -3.06 -19.03 14.68
C ARG A 240 -3.38 -19.58 13.28
N LEU A 241 -3.52 -20.90 13.17
CA LEU A 241 -3.90 -21.56 11.91
C LEU A 241 -5.31 -21.17 11.44
N VAL A 242 -6.30 -21.11 12.34
CA VAL A 242 -7.66 -20.66 12.00
C VAL A 242 -7.67 -19.21 11.50
N HIS A 243 -6.90 -18.33 12.15
CA HIS A 243 -6.79 -16.94 11.71
C HIS A 243 -6.11 -16.83 10.34
N LEU A 244 -5.03 -17.57 10.11
CA LEU A 244 -4.35 -17.63 8.81
C LEU A 244 -5.28 -18.16 7.71
N PHE A 245 -6.10 -19.17 8.02
CA PHE A 245 -7.13 -19.65 7.10
C PHE A 245 -8.17 -18.56 6.81
N GLY A 246 -8.66 -17.82 7.82
CA GLY A 246 -9.56 -16.69 7.60
C GLY A 246 -8.94 -15.56 6.75
N ALA A 247 -7.64 -15.32 6.90
CA ALA A 247 -6.91 -14.38 6.06
C ALA A 247 -6.77 -14.87 4.61
N LEU A 248 -6.51 -16.17 4.41
CA LEU A 248 -6.51 -16.79 3.09
C LEU A 248 -7.87 -16.67 2.41
N VAL A 249 -8.97 -16.96 3.12
CA VAL A 249 -10.33 -16.75 2.61
C VAL A 249 -10.54 -15.28 2.23
N SER A 250 -10.02 -14.34 3.01
CA SER A 250 -10.12 -12.91 2.69
C SER A 250 -9.37 -12.53 1.41
N VAL A 251 -8.17 -13.09 1.17
CA VAL A 251 -7.45 -12.93 -0.11
C VAL A 251 -8.29 -13.45 -1.28
N ILE A 252 -8.83 -14.66 -1.14
CA ILE A 252 -9.63 -15.32 -2.18
C ILE A 252 -10.87 -14.51 -2.50
N VAL A 253 -11.61 -14.03 -1.50
CA VAL A 253 -12.84 -13.24 -1.73
C VAL A 253 -12.51 -11.89 -2.37
N SER A 254 -11.46 -11.19 -1.89
CA SER A 254 -11.10 -9.85 -2.38
C SER A 254 -10.51 -9.84 -3.80
N ALA A 255 -9.78 -10.88 -4.20
CA ALA A 255 -9.31 -11.03 -5.58
C ALA A 255 -10.34 -11.76 -6.47
N GLY A 256 -10.96 -12.80 -5.92
CA GLY A 256 -11.73 -13.79 -6.66
C GLY A 256 -13.03 -13.27 -7.25
N TRP A 257 -13.64 -12.25 -6.67
CA TRP A 257 -14.85 -11.65 -7.26
C TRP A 257 -14.58 -11.11 -8.67
N TYR A 258 -13.43 -10.47 -8.89
CA TYR A 258 -13.07 -9.89 -10.19
C TYR A 258 -12.65 -10.98 -11.17
N ILE A 259 -11.90 -11.99 -10.69
CA ILE A 259 -11.57 -13.17 -11.51
C ILE A 259 -12.87 -13.84 -11.97
N ALA A 260 -13.80 -14.11 -11.06
CA ALA A 260 -15.10 -14.69 -11.38
C ALA A 260 -15.88 -13.81 -12.36
N LEU A 261 -15.86 -12.49 -12.18
CA LEU A 261 -16.49 -11.56 -13.12
C LEU A 261 -15.92 -11.75 -14.54
N VAL A 262 -14.60 -11.79 -14.70
CA VAL A 262 -13.97 -11.94 -16.03
C VAL A 262 -14.26 -13.31 -16.65
N GLU A 263 -14.14 -14.38 -15.86
CA GLU A 263 -14.30 -15.75 -16.36
C GLU A 263 -15.76 -16.10 -16.67
N LEU A 264 -16.73 -15.51 -15.95
CA LEU A 264 -18.16 -15.74 -16.17
C LEU A 264 -18.79 -14.79 -17.19
N TRP A 265 -18.14 -13.65 -17.49
CA TRP A 265 -18.66 -12.68 -18.45
C TRP A 265 -18.50 -13.20 -19.89
N PRO A 266 -19.56 -13.15 -20.74
CA PRO A 266 -19.51 -13.73 -22.09
C PRO A 266 -18.36 -13.17 -22.92
N ALA A 267 -17.50 -14.06 -23.44
CA ALA A 267 -16.27 -13.70 -24.14
C ALA A 267 -16.49 -12.78 -25.35
N SER A 268 -17.61 -12.93 -26.07
CA SER A 268 -18.00 -12.06 -27.19
C SER A 268 -18.38 -10.63 -26.78
N SER A 269 -18.53 -10.39 -25.48
CA SER A 269 -19.03 -9.14 -24.93
C SER A 269 -18.09 -8.55 -23.86
N ARG A 270 -16.82 -8.96 -23.81
CA ARG A 270 -15.77 -8.36 -22.97
C ARG A 270 -14.49 -8.19 -23.80
N PRO A 271 -13.58 -7.29 -23.41
CA PRO A 271 -12.28 -7.20 -24.09
C PRO A 271 -11.50 -8.52 -23.97
N TYR A 272 -10.64 -8.75 -24.96
CA TYR A 272 -9.64 -9.81 -24.89
C TYR A 272 -8.65 -9.52 -23.73
N ILE A 273 -8.31 -10.54 -22.93
CA ILE A 273 -7.35 -10.38 -21.84
C ILE A 273 -5.92 -10.34 -22.40
N GLY A 274 -5.36 -9.14 -22.49
CA GLY A 274 -4.01 -8.89 -22.99
C GLY A 274 -2.95 -9.65 -22.18
N GLY A 275 -2.00 -10.28 -22.88
CA GLY A 275 -0.95 -11.10 -22.27
C GLY A 275 -1.36 -12.53 -21.90
N SER A 276 -2.60 -12.94 -22.21
CA SER A 276 -3.04 -14.34 -22.18
C SER A 276 -3.07 -14.94 -23.60
N THR A 277 -2.99 -16.26 -23.72
CA THR A 277 -3.12 -16.98 -25.00
C THR A 277 -4.55 -17.43 -25.24
N ASN A 278 -5.32 -17.69 -24.17
CA ASN A 278 -6.68 -18.23 -24.26
C ASN A 278 -7.79 -17.29 -23.74
N ASN A 279 -7.51 -15.99 -23.65
CA ASN A 279 -8.45 -14.98 -23.14
C ASN A 279 -8.85 -15.17 -21.65
N SER A 280 -7.94 -15.72 -20.83
CA SER A 280 -8.15 -15.95 -19.38
C SER A 280 -7.28 -15.04 -18.51
N LEU A 281 -7.89 -14.49 -17.46
CA LEU A 281 -7.17 -13.73 -16.43
C LEU A 281 -6.35 -14.65 -15.53
N LEU A 282 -6.83 -15.87 -15.31
CA LEU A 282 -6.17 -16.87 -14.48
C LEU A 282 -4.89 -17.39 -15.16
N GLU A 283 -4.93 -17.61 -16.48
CA GLU A 283 -3.73 -17.90 -17.28
C GLU A 283 -2.72 -16.76 -17.21
N LEU A 284 -3.15 -15.51 -17.41
CA LEU A 284 -2.28 -14.34 -17.29
C LEU A 284 -1.59 -14.26 -15.91
N ALA A 285 -2.32 -14.63 -14.84
CA ALA A 285 -1.82 -14.61 -13.47
C ALA A 285 -0.84 -15.73 -13.13
N LEU A 286 -1.16 -16.96 -13.52
CA LEU A 286 -0.33 -18.13 -13.21
C LEU A 286 0.83 -18.30 -14.18
N GLY A 287 0.64 -17.95 -15.45
CA GLY A 287 1.65 -18.03 -16.51
C GLY A 287 2.57 -16.81 -16.50
N TYR A 288 2.32 -15.86 -17.41
CA TYR A 288 3.19 -14.71 -17.69
C TYR A 288 3.55 -13.90 -16.43
N ASN A 289 2.58 -13.62 -15.55
CA ASN A 289 2.83 -12.86 -14.33
C ASN A 289 3.28 -13.69 -13.11
N GLY A 290 3.38 -15.01 -13.23
CA GLY A 290 3.62 -15.96 -12.14
C GLY A 290 4.77 -16.92 -12.39
N LEU A 291 4.46 -18.16 -12.75
CA LEU A 291 5.40 -19.26 -12.91
C LEU A 291 6.48 -18.95 -13.94
N SER A 292 6.15 -18.27 -15.04
CA SER A 292 7.13 -17.90 -16.07
C SER A 292 8.22 -16.96 -15.54
N ARG A 293 7.91 -16.13 -14.53
CA ARG A 293 8.89 -15.24 -13.90
C ARG A 293 9.84 -15.97 -12.95
N ILE A 294 9.39 -17.06 -12.33
CA ILE A 294 10.17 -17.85 -11.37
C ILE A 294 11.01 -18.92 -12.09
N LEU A 295 10.46 -19.50 -13.16
CA LEU A 295 11.03 -20.64 -13.87
C LEU A 295 11.81 -20.26 -15.14
N GLY A 296 11.80 -18.98 -15.54
CA GLY A 296 12.62 -18.46 -16.64
C GLY A 296 12.02 -18.67 -18.04
N GLY A 297 10.79 -18.22 -18.28
CA GLY A 297 10.14 -18.32 -19.60
C GLY A 297 10.66 -17.35 -20.66
N ALA A 298 10.67 -17.77 -21.93
CA ALA A 298 10.94 -16.91 -23.09
C ALA A 298 9.88 -15.81 -23.19
N GLY A 299 10.25 -14.57 -22.85
CA GLY A 299 9.31 -13.43 -22.73
C GLY A 299 9.52 -12.59 -21.45
N ASN A 300 10.43 -13.01 -20.57
CA ASN A 300 10.73 -12.33 -19.30
C ASN A 300 11.54 -11.02 -19.43
N GLY A 301 11.74 -10.51 -20.66
CA GLY A 301 12.32 -9.19 -20.89
C GLY A 301 11.30 -8.13 -20.52
N GLY A 302 11.37 -7.61 -19.29
CA GLY A 302 10.59 -6.45 -18.89
C GLY A 302 10.73 -5.36 -19.97
N GLY A 303 9.59 -4.82 -20.40
CA GLY A 303 9.53 -3.70 -21.34
C GLY A 303 10.22 -2.46 -20.76
N GLY A 304 11.54 -2.45 -20.85
CA GLY A 304 12.36 -1.26 -20.88
C GLY A 304 12.64 -1.00 -22.35
N GLY A 305 12.20 0.15 -22.85
CA GLY A 305 12.61 0.64 -24.16
C GLY A 305 14.14 0.78 -24.20
N GLY A 306 14.80 -0.27 -24.65
CA GLY A 306 16.17 -0.25 -25.15
C GLY A 306 16.06 -0.26 -26.67
N ALA A 307 16.54 0.81 -27.29
CA ALA A 307 16.66 0.92 -28.74
C ALA A 307 17.20 -0.38 -29.32
N THR A 308 16.42 -1.02 -30.19
CA THR A 308 16.97 -1.98 -31.16
C THR A 308 18.02 -1.23 -31.97
N PRO A 309 19.29 -1.67 -32.01
CA PRO A 309 20.21 -1.16 -33.00
C PRO A 309 19.61 -1.53 -34.35
N THR A 310 19.30 -0.55 -35.19
CA THR A 310 19.08 -0.80 -36.62
C THR A 310 20.34 -1.48 -37.15
N PRO A 311 20.26 -2.64 -37.81
CA PRO A 311 21.40 -3.19 -38.52
C PRO A 311 21.79 -2.17 -39.59
N ASP A 312 23.05 -1.77 -39.59
CA ASP A 312 23.63 -0.88 -40.58
C ASP A 312 23.19 -1.28 -41.99
N SER A 313 22.69 -0.27 -42.71
CA SER A 313 22.49 -0.35 -44.15
C SER A 313 23.81 -0.75 -44.81
N ALA A 314 23.83 -1.96 -45.37
CA ALA A 314 24.90 -2.48 -46.19
C ALA A 314 25.35 -1.43 -47.21
N ALA A 315 26.66 -1.18 -47.24
CA ALA A 315 27.32 -0.45 -48.31
C ALA A 315 26.98 -1.10 -49.66
N ALA A 316 26.44 -0.31 -50.58
CA ALA A 316 26.35 -0.66 -51.99
C ALA A 316 27.75 -0.57 -52.62
N PRO A 317 28.16 -1.52 -53.48
CA PRO A 317 29.42 -1.41 -54.19
C PRO A 317 29.26 -0.55 -55.45
N ALA A 318 30.17 0.40 -55.63
CA ALA A 318 30.61 0.94 -56.91
C ALA A 318 32.12 1.16 -56.83
#